data_AF-A0A9D7CQ00-F1
#
_entry.id   AF-A0A9D7CQ00-F1
#
_cell.length_a   1.000
_cell.length_b   1.000
_cell.length_c   1.000
_cell.angle_alpha   90.00
_cell.angle_beta   90.00
_cell.angle_gamma   90.00
#
_symmetry.space_group_name_H-M   'P 1'
#
loop_
_entity.id
_entity.type
_entity.pdbx_description
1 polymer ?
#
loop_
_entity_poly.entity_id
_entity_poly.type
_entity_poly.pdbx_seq_one_letter_code
_entity_poly.pdbx_strand_id
1 'polypeptide(L)'
;MRRPPAQPPPAQHAGPPGAGPVPRTVYMEPVIYRAPYPYAGGAPPDPAARGPAWAAPAAARPAPAYPSQPYPERRAAAGQAFGPAPARAAQRPAGPGLFRRLVSLVFTLITVVLVLGGAGLVGLALLAREGVSPIADEDLPVTLPVQPIAIPDRTPLVGKPDKVGETAWTSGTCGDFSKERDLPAYQAGRSSGSAGALRGRTAALVLKLHSPSMVWTKSAELTVERAALMAQRFYLTQATAHGVTDLRFDLIPWGLRTNYQMPSLNLEANQRLPSKTMDLIRESSRASIEAALGAKLDRVIQELRRDGYQNVALFVFFPVKTKARNFAVPSYRSAPNDYPEAAYLFAPSSDFGQFAVTLAHEGMHLFGADDLYRIKNVDKRDDDDIMGEYCTGFLRAKVNDATSFAVGWRPAAPVRGYKFDVK
;
A
#
# COMPACT_ATOMS: atom_id res chain seq x y z
N MET A 1 37.99 50.35 -50.08
CA MET A 1 37.64 49.30 -49.10
C MET A 1 37.27 49.99 -47.80
N ARG A 2 36.01 49.83 -47.36
CA ARG A 2 35.43 50.58 -46.22
C ARG A 2 35.87 49.94 -44.90
N ARG A 3 36.35 50.76 -43.96
CA ARG A 3 36.73 50.34 -42.59
C ARG A 3 35.49 49.90 -41.80
N PRO A 4 35.58 48.81 -41.02
CA PRO A 4 34.51 48.40 -40.12
C PRO A 4 34.35 49.38 -38.95
N PRO A 5 33.10 49.58 -38.45
CA PRO A 5 32.80 50.50 -37.35
C PRO A 5 33.30 49.98 -35.99
N ALA A 6 33.72 50.91 -35.13
CA ALA A 6 34.26 50.65 -33.80
C ALA A 6 33.18 50.14 -32.82
N GLN A 7 33.56 49.21 -31.95
CA GLN A 7 32.72 48.69 -30.87
C GLN A 7 32.54 49.72 -29.75
N PRO A 8 31.34 49.81 -29.14
CA PRO A 8 31.10 50.66 -27.97
C PRO A 8 31.71 50.04 -26.68
N PRO A 9 32.05 50.88 -25.68
CA PRO A 9 32.66 50.43 -24.43
C PRO A 9 31.65 49.71 -23.52
N PRO A 10 32.14 48.82 -22.64
CA PRO A 10 31.29 48.01 -21.76
C PRO A 10 30.65 48.83 -20.64
N ALA A 11 29.40 48.47 -20.32
CA ALA A 11 28.61 49.07 -19.24
C ALA A 11 29.16 48.72 -17.86
N GLN A 12 29.26 49.74 -16.99
CA GLN A 12 29.61 49.58 -15.58
C GLN A 12 28.39 49.07 -14.80
N HIS A 13 28.51 47.88 -14.20
CA HIS A 13 27.51 47.33 -13.30
C HIS A 13 27.63 47.96 -11.91
N ALA A 14 26.55 48.59 -11.45
CA ALA A 14 26.38 49.03 -10.07
C ALA A 14 26.19 47.83 -9.14
N GLY A 15 26.99 47.73 -8.08
CA GLY A 15 26.90 46.68 -7.06
C GLY A 15 25.63 46.82 -6.19
N PRO A 16 25.12 45.71 -5.62
CA PRO A 16 23.92 45.72 -4.81
C PRO A 16 24.16 46.33 -3.42
N PRO A 17 23.17 47.04 -2.84
CA PRO A 17 23.26 47.63 -1.51
C PRO A 17 23.18 46.56 -0.40
N GLY A 18 23.90 46.83 0.69
CA GLY A 18 24.15 45.91 1.80
C GLY A 18 22.91 45.49 2.62
N ALA A 19 22.97 44.27 3.13
CA ALA A 19 21.95 43.66 3.97
C ALA A 19 21.94 44.27 5.39
N GLY A 20 20.80 44.84 5.78
CA GLY A 20 20.48 45.18 7.17
C GLY A 20 20.00 43.95 7.97
N PRO A 21 19.90 44.06 9.31
CA PRO A 21 19.59 42.94 10.19
C PRO A 21 18.13 42.48 10.09
N VAL A 22 17.93 41.16 10.10
CA VAL A 22 16.64 40.47 9.98
C VAL A 22 15.86 40.55 11.30
N PRO A 23 14.57 40.95 11.31
CA PRO A 23 13.75 40.91 12.51
C PRO A 23 13.26 39.48 12.80
N ARG A 24 13.29 39.08 14.09
CA ARG A 24 12.72 37.83 14.59
C ARG A 24 11.20 37.85 14.46
N THR A 25 10.63 36.88 13.76
CA THR A 25 9.20 36.60 13.77
C THR A 25 8.83 35.82 15.03
N VAL A 26 7.88 36.39 15.80
CA VAL A 26 7.19 35.72 16.91
C VAL A 26 6.03 34.95 16.32
N TYR A 27 5.98 33.64 16.56
CA TYR A 27 4.86 32.79 16.16
C TYR A 27 3.70 33.00 17.15
N MET A 28 2.56 33.52 16.67
CA MET A 28 1.30 33.52 17.40
C MET A 28 0.45 32.36 16.93
N GLU A 29 0.05 31.47 17.85
CA GLU A 29 -0.96 30.45 17.60
C GLU A 29 -2.33 31.09 17.29
N PRO A 30 -3.12 30.56 16.34
CA PRO A 30 -4.47 31.03 16.12
C PRO A 30 -5.42 30.54 17.23
N VAL A 31 -5.85 31.48 18.07
CA VAL A 31 -6.98 31.30 19.00
C VAL A 31 -8.28 31.25 18.20
N ILE A 32 -8.85 30.06 18.02
CA ILE A 32 -10.19 29.90 17.44
C ILE A 32 -11.23 30.10 18.54
N TYR A 33 -11.86 31.28 18.56
CA TYR A 33 -13.08 31.53 19.33
C TYR A 33 -14.24 30.75 18.72
N ARG A 34 -14.78 29.76 19.44
CA ARG A 34 -16.10 29.18 19.14
C ARG A 34 -17.15 29.92 19.97
N ALA A 35 -18.02 30.67 19.32
CA ALA A 35 -19.25 31.16 19.91
C ALA A 35 -20.23 29.99 20.13
N PRO A 36 -20.90 29.87 21.29
CA PRO A 36 -21.97 28.90 21.48
C PRO A 36 -23.25 29.40 20.81
N TYR A 37 -23.76 28.68 19.80
CA TYR A 37 -25.12 28.86 19.32
C TYR A 37 -26.07 27.87 20.03
N PRO A 38 -27.26 28.32 20.44
CA PRO A 38 -28.16 27.56 21.30
C PRO A 38 -28.91 26.46 20.53
N TYR A 39 -29.13 25.34 21.21
CA TYR A 39 -29.98 24.23 20.79
C TYR A 39 -31.44 24.70 20.69
N ALA A 40 -32.03 24.65 19.51
CA ALA A 40 -33.49 24.66 19.34
C ALA A 40 -33.99 23.20 19.39
N GLY A 41 -34.83 22.89 20.38
CA GLY A 41 -35.41 21.57 20.57
C GLY A 41 -36.31 21.17 19.40
N GLY A 42 -36.05 20.01 18.81
CA GLY A 42 -36.91 19.38 17.82
C GLY A 42 -38.16 18.78 18.46
N ALA A 43 -39.30 18.96 17.80
CA ALA A 43 -40.60 18.42 18.19
C ALA A 43 -40.58 16.87 18.25
N PRO A 44 -41.41 16.25 19.11
CA PRO A 44 -41.54 14.80 19.15
C PRO A 44 -42.10 14.27 17.82
N PRO A 45 -41.61 13.10 17.35
CA PRO A 45 -42.02 12.55 16.06
C PRO A 45 -43.50 12.13 16.06
N ASP A 46 -44.13 12.36 14.91
CA ASP A 46 -45.53 12.10 14.58
C ASP A 46 -45.88 10.59 14.72
N PRO A 47 -46.87 10.22 15.56
CA PRO A 47 -47.31 8.84 15.72
C PRO A 47 -47.95 8.22 14.45
N ALA A 48 -48.26 9.02 13.42
CA ALA A 48 -48.79 8.55 12.14
C ALA A 48 -47.72 7.95 11.19
N ALA A 49 -46.43 8.10 11.50
CA ALA A 49 -45.33 7.50 10.71
C ALA A 49 -45.07 6.01 11.01
N ARG A 50 -46.03 5.31 11.65
CA ARG A 50 -45.94 3.86 11.88
C ARG A 50 -46.40 3.11 10.63
N GLY A 51 -45.43 2.67 9.83
CA GLY A 51 -45.65 1.67 8.78
C GLY A 51 -46.25 0.35 9.31
N PRO A 52 -46.73 -0.52 8.42
CA PRO A 52 -47.49 -1.72 8.79
C PRO A 52 -46.70 -2.68 9.69
N ALA A 53 -47.41 -3.27 10.67
CA ALA A 53 -46.86 -4.01 11.82
C ALA A 53 -46.07 -5.30 11.51
N TRP A 54 -45.83 -5.64 10.24
CA TRP A 54 -44.93 -6.74 9.86
C TRP A 54 -43.45 -6.31 9.79
N ALA A 55 -43.15 -5.02 9.91
CA ALA A 55 -41.79 -4.45 9.92
C ALA A 55 -41.30 -4.03 11.32
N ALA A 56 -41.84 -4.61 12.40
CA ALA A 56 -41.28 -4.47 13.74
C ALA A 56 -40.32 -5.64 14.04
N PRO A 57 -39.14 -5.39 14.62
CA PRO A 57 -38.24 -6.47 15.03
C PRO A 57 -38.95 -7.35 16.07
N ALA A 58 -38.97 -8.65 15.83
CA ALA A 58 -39.43 -9.62 16.80
C ALA A 58 -38.73 -9.38 18.14
N ALA A 59 -39.52 -9.29 19.21
CA ALA A 59 -39.02 -9.27 20.58
C ALA A 59 -38.00 -10.39 20.76
N ALA A 60 -36.84 -10.04 21.32
CA ALA A 60 -35.77 -10.97 21.62
C ALA A 60 -36.32 -12.18 22.38
N ARG A 61 -36.26 -13.36 21.75
CA ARG A 61 -36.42 -14.62 22.46
C ARG A 61 -35.22 -14.76 23.41
N PRO A 62 -35.42 -15.10 24.69
CA PRO A 62 -34.30 -15.41 25.57
C PRO A 62 -33.53 -16.60 24.99
N ALA A 63 -32.20 -16.48 24.96
CA ALA A 63 -31.30 -17.53 24.52
C ALA A 63 -31.51 -18.79 25.39
N PRO A 64 -31.53 -20.00 24.79
CA PRO A 64 -31.55 -21.22 25.59
C PRO A 64 -30.26 -21.33 26.40
N ALA A 65 -30.41 -21.52 27.70
CA ALA A 65 -29.33 -21.88 28.61
C ALA A 65 -28.74 -23.23 28.17
N TYR A 66 -27.46 -23.23 27.78
CA TYR A 66 -26.71 -24.46 27.58
C TYR A 66 -26.33 -25.04 28.95
N PRO A 67 -26.66 -26.31 29.26
CA PRO A 67 -26.18 -26.96 30.46
C PRO A 67 -24.70 -27.35 30.28
N SER A 68 -23.86 -26.87 31.19
CA SER A 68 -22.50 -27.35 31.38
C SER A 68 -22.52 -28.83 31.81
N GLN A 69 -21.99 -29.71 30.98
CA GLN A 69 -21.65 -31.08 31.39
C GLN A 69 -20.16 -31.15 31.80
N PRO A 70 -19.84 -31.85 32.91
CA PRO A 70 -18.49 -31.92 33.45
C PRO A 70 -17.66 -33.04 32.80
N TYR A 71 -16.36 -32.80 32.67
CA TYR A 71 -15.36 -33.82 32.36
C TYR A 71 -15.26 -34.84 33.51
N PRO A 72 -15.16 -36.16 33.23
CA PRO A 72 -14.86 -37.13 34.26
C PRO A 72 -13.36 -37.26 34.50
N GLU A 73 -12.99 -37.14 35.78
CA GLU A 73 -11.79 -37.69 36.40
C GLU A 73 -11.74 -39.22 36.35
N ARG A 74 -10.52 -39.75 36.58
CA ARG A 74 -10.06 -41.12 36.92
C ARG A 74 -9.30 -41.80 35.77
N ARG A 75 -8.13 -42.41 35.99
CA ARG A 75 -7.69 -43.16 37.19
C ARG A 75 -6.15 -43.30 37.18
N ALA A 76 -5.56 -43.14 38.36
CA ALA A 76 -4.25 -43.70 38.67
C ALA A 76 -4.42 -45.19 39.03
N ALA A 77 -3.47 -46.04 38.62
CA ALA A 77 -3.23 -47.36 39.20
C ALA A 77 -1.75 -47.73 39.04
N ALA A 78 -1.19 -48.24 40.13
CA ALA A 78 0.21 -48.58 40.38
C ALA A 78 0.52 -50.07 40.10
N GLY A 79 1.81 -50.41 40.09
CA GLY A 79 2.36 -51.77 40.24
C GLY A 79 3.59 -51.99 39.33
N GLN A 80 4.83 -51.83 39.84
CA GLN A 80 5.73 -52.89 40.38
C GLN A 80 6.16 -53.91 39.28
N ALA A 81 7.43 -54.32 39.07
CA ALA A 81 8.56 -54.50 39.98
C ALA A 81 9.91 -54.83 39.27
N PHE A 82 10.99 -54.80 40.07
CA PHE A 82 12.30 -55.49 40.00
C PHE A 82 13.39 -55.14 38.94
N GLY A 83 14.59 -54.80 39.46
CA GLY A 83 15.86 -54.62 38.74
C GLY A 83 16.60 -55.94 38.41
N PRO A 84 17.88 -55.90 37.94
CA PRO A 84 19.02 -55.46 38.75
C PRO A 84 20.10 -54.59 38.03
N ALA A 85 21.05 -54.08 38.83
CA ALA A 85 22.21 -53.23 38.51
C ALA A 85 23.42 -54.02 37.93
N PRO A 86 24.65 -53.44 37.81
CA PRO A 86 25.09 -52.19 37.19
C PRO A 86 26.18 -52.43 36.10
N ALA A 87 26.36 -51.50 35.15
CA ALA A 87 27.51 -51.50 34.24
C ALA A 87 28.35 -50.21 34.39
N ARG A 88 29.59 -50.44 34.83
CA ARG A 88 30.77 -49.57 34.95
C ARG A 88 30.75 -48.27 34.13
N ALA A 89 30.85 -47.15 34.84
CA ALA A 89 31.18 -45.85 34.28
C ALA A 89 32.68 -45.77 33.92
N ALA A 90 32.98 -45.59 32.64
CA ALA A 90 34.31 -45.23 32.18
C ALA A 90 34.53 -43.72 32.43
N GLN A 91 35.54 -43.39 33.25
CA GLN A 91 36.02 -42.02 33.42
C GLN A 91 36.57 -41.50 32.09
N ARG A 92 35.87 -40.55 31.47
CA ARG A 92 36.42 -39.74 30.37
C ARG A 92 37.26 -38.61 30.96
N PRO A 93 38.45 -38.32 30.41
CA PRO A 93 39.28 -37.22 30.87
C PRO A 93 38.53 -35.90 30.69
N ALA A 94 38.53 -35.09 31.75
CA ALA A 94 37.94 -33.74 31.75
C ALA A 94 38.59 -32.91 30.65
N GLY A 95 37.83 -32.67 29.57
CA GLY A 95 38.22 -31.71 28.54
C GLY A 95 38.38 -30.32 29.15
N PRO A 96 39.20 -29.44 28.54
CA PRO A 96 39.45 -28.10 29.05
C PRO A 96 38.10 -27.39 29.25
N GLY A 97 37.82 -27.04 30.51
CA GLY A 97 36.53 -26.51 30.94
C GLY A 97 36.06 -25.35 30.07
N LEU A 98 34.75 -25.26 29.90
CA LEU A 98 34.04 -24.26 29.09
C LEU A 98 34.58 -22.83 29.29
N PHE A 99 35.04 -22.53 30.50
CA PHE A 99 35.69 -21.28 30.90
C PHE A 99 36.97 -20.96 30.10
N ARG A 100 37.87 -21.93 29.87
CA ARG A 100 39.10 -21.73 29.07
C ARG A 100 38.78 -21.42 27.60
N ARG A 101 37.71 -22.01 27.06
CA ARG A 101 37.26 -21.72 25.69
C ARG A 101 36.67 -20.32 25.57
N LEU A 102 35.93 -19.87 26.59
CA LEU A 102 35.35 -18.53 26.62
C LEU A 102 36.42 -17.44 26.72
N VAL A 103 37.43 -17.62 27.58
CA VAL A 103 38.53 -16.66 27.73
C VAL A 103 39.36 -16.54 26.45
N SER A 104 39.64 -17.67 25.78
CA SER A 104 40.34 -17.66 24.48
C SER A 104 39.58 -16.91 23.39
N LEU A 105 38.25 -17.07 23.34
CA LEU A 105 37.39 -16.39 22.36
C LEU A 105 37.39 -14.87 22.57
N VAL A 106 37.26 -14.41 23.82
CA VAL A 106 37.28 -12.98 24.17
C VAL A 106 38.63 -12.36 23.80
N PHE A 107 39.75 -13.03 24.11
CA PHE A 107 41.08 -12.53 23.78
C PHE A 107 41.29 -12.43 22.27
N THR A 108 40.77 -13.39 21.50
CA THR A 108 40.82 -13.37 20.03
C THR A 108 40.02 -12.19 19.47
N LEU A 109 38.81 -11.95 19.97
CA LEU A 109 37.96 -10.83 19.55
C LEU A 109 38.60 -9.46 19.82
N ILE A 110 39.18 -9.26 21.00
CA ILE A 110 39.88 -8.01 21.34
C ILE A 110 41.07 -7.79 20.42
N THR A 111 41.83 -8.84 20.12
CA THR A 111 43.00 -8.76 19.23
C THR A 111 42.57 -8.37 17.81
N VAL A 112 41.48 -8.94 17.28
CA VAL A 112 40.95 -8.59 15.96
C VAL A 112 40.49 -7.12 15.90
N VAL A 113 39.79 -6.64 16.94
CA VAL A 113 39.35 -5.23 17.01
C VAL A 113 40.54 -4.27 17.07
N LEU A 114 41.58 -4.60 17.82
CA LEU A 114 42.79 -3.78 17.90
C LEU A 114 43.56 -3.74 16.57
N VAL A 115 43.66 -4.87 15.87
CA VAL A 115 44.31 -4.94 14.55
C VAL A 115 43.52 -4.16 13.50
N LEU A 116 42.19 -4.30 13.47
CA LEU A 116 41.34 -3.57 12.52
C LEU A 116 41.28 -2.07 12.82
N GLY A 117 41.22 -1.67 14.09
CA GLY A 117 41.26 -0.27 14.52
C GLY A 117 42.62 0.38 14.21
N GLY A 118 43.71 -0.33 14.44
CA GLY A 118 45.06 0.13 14.09
C GLY A 118 45.25 0.31 12.58
N ALA A 119 44.81 -0.65 11.78
CA ALA A 119 44.88 -0.56 10.31
C ALA A 119 44.04 0.61 9.76
N GLY A 120 42.85 0.85 10.33
CA GLY A 120 42.00 1.98 9.95
C GLY A 120 42.64 3.35 10.22
N LEU A 121 43.30 3.50 11.37
CA LEU A 121 43.99 4.75 11.74
C LEU A 121 45.24 5.00 10.86
N VAL A 122 45.99 3.95 10.50
CA VAL A 122 47.14 4.07 9.60
C VAL A 122 46.68 4.44 8.17
N GLY A 123 45.57 3.87 7.69
CA GLY A 123 44.99 4.23 6.39
C GLY A 123 44.55 5.71 6.33
N LEU A 124 43.89 6.20 7.38
CA LEU A 124 43.51 7.62 7.50
C LEU A 124 44.71 8.56 7.58
N ALA A 125 45.76 8.18 8.30
CA ALA A 125 46.99 8.98 8.39
C ALA A 125 47.78 9.01 7.07
N LEU A 126 47.76 7.93 6.28
CA LEU A 126 48.37 7.89 4.95
C LEU A 126 47.59 8.76 3.94
N LEU A 127 46.26 8.69 3.95
CA LEU A 127 45.40 9.54 3.11
C LEU A 127 45.58 11.04 3.42
N ALA A 128 45.81 11.39 4.69
CA ALA A 128 46.09 12.77 5.07
C ALA A 128 47.50 13.25 4.65
N ARG A 129 48.44 12.33 4.40
CA ARG A 129 49.84 12.65 4.05
C ARG A 129 50.06 12.82 2.54
N GLU A 130 49.23 12.22 1.70
CA GLU A 130 49.38 12.28 0.24
C GLU A 130 48.80 13.56 -0.41
N GLY A 131 48.36 14.54 0.37
CA GLY A 131 48.05 15.87 -0.17
C GLY A 131 47.03 15.84 -1.30
N VAL A 132 46.02 14.97 -1.21
CA VAL A 132 44.84 15.03 -2.05
C VAL A 132 44.14 16.33 -1.70
N SER A 133 44.49 17.38 -2.43
CA SER A 133 43.83 18.67 -2.34
C SER A 133 42.34 18.42 -2.62
N PRO A 134 41.42 18.96 -1.82
CA PRO A 134 40.02 18.96 -2.19
C PRO A 134 39.93 19.67 -3.53
N ILE A 135 39.59 18.90 -4.58
CA ILE A 135 39.28 19.46 -5.88
C ILE A 135 38.15 20.46 -5.62
N ALA A 136 38.43 21.73 -5.87
CA ALA A 136 37.41 22.76 -5.83
C ALA A 136 36.29 22.33 -6.77
N ASP A 137 35.06 22.30 -6.26
CA ASP A 137 33.82 22.12 -7.03
C ASP A 137 33.73 23.23 -8.09
N GLU A 138 34.40 23.04 -9.23
CA GLU A 138 33.95 23.66 -10.47
C GLU A 138 32.78 22.82 -10.97
N ASP A 139 31.58 23.41 -10.83
CA ASP A 139 30.28 22.96 -11.34
C ASP A 139 30.30 22.74 -12.86
N LEU A 140 31.05 21.75 -13.34
CA LEU A 140 30.83 21.19 -14.66
C LEU A 140 29.55 20.35 -14.55
N PRO A 141 28.50 20.64 -15.35
CA PRO A 141 27.33 19.80 -15.38
C PRO A 141 27.74 18.44 -15.94
N VAL A 142 28.05 17.51 -15.06
CA VAL A 142 28.23 16.10 -15.41
C VAL A 142 26.85 15.60 -15.80
N THR A 143 26.51 15.72 -17.07
CA THR A 143 25.42 14.97 -17.69
C THR A 143 25.82 13.51 -17.68
N LEU A 144 25.56 12.84 -16.55
CA LEU A 144 25.67 11.40 -16.45
C LEU A 144 24.84 10.80 -17.60
N PRO A 145 25.39 9.84 -18.37
CA PRO A 145 24.65 9.20 -19.43
C PRO A 145 23.39 8.60 -18.81
N VAL A 146 22.25 9.09 -19.26
CA VAL A 146 20.93 8.65 -18.84
C VAL A 146 20.82 7.18 -19.23
N GLN A 147 21.06 6.27 -18.28
CA GLN A 147 20.87 4.86 -18.56
C GLN A 147 19.41 4.63 -18.97
N PRO A 148 19.16 3.88 -20.06
CA PRO A 148 17.81 3.54 -20.46
C PRO A 148 17.16 2.75 -19.32
N ILE A 149 16.00 3.21 -18.87
CA ILE A 149 15.24 2.48 -17.85
C ILE A 149 14.78 1.18 -18.50
N ALA A 150 15.06 0.06 -17.86
CA ALA A 150 14.49 -1.22 -18.24
C ALA A 150 12.98 -1.23 -17.90
N ILE A 151 12.17 -0.62 -18.78
CA ILE A 151 10.72 -0.77 -18.77
C ILE A 151 10.41 -2.18 -19.26
N PRO A 152 9.49 -2.92 -18.62
CA PRO A 152 9.17 -4.29 -19.02
C PRO A 152 8.65 -4.30 -20.45
N ASP A 153 8.69 -5.49 -21.07
CA ASP A 153 7.94 -5.71 -22.29
C ASP A 153 6.48 -5.25 -22.09
N ARG A 154 6.02 -4.41 -23.00
CA ARG A 154 4.73 -3.70 -22.90
C ARG A 154 3.60 -4.57 -23.42
N THR A 155 3.86 -5.82 -23.75
CA THR A 155 2.86 -6.81 -24.13
C THR A 155 1.83 -6.96 -23.01
N PRO A 156 0.58 -6.49 -23.21
CA PRO A 156 -0.42 -6.60 -22.17
C PRO A 156 -0.76 -8.05 -21.88
N LEU A 157 -1.16 -8.35 -20.64
CA LEU A 157 -1.85 -9.59 -20.34
C LEU A 157 -3.12 -9.64 -21.17
N VAL A 158 -3.24 -10.70 -21.96
CA VAL A 158 -4.43 -11.02 -22.73
C VAL A 158 -4.93 -12.39 -22.31
N GLY A 159 -6.23 -12.54 -22.21
CA GLY A 159 -6.82 -13.82 -21.84
C GLY A 159 -8.32 -13.70 -21.61
N LYS A 160 -9.02 -14.80 -21.86
CA LYS A 160 -10.38 -14.97 -21.36
C LYS A 160 -10.30 -15.58 -19.96
N PRO A 161 -11.21 -15.22 -19.04
CA PRO A 161 -11.27 -15.88 -17.75
C PRO A 161 -11.46 -17.39 -17.95
N ASP A 162 -10.70 -18.18 -17.19
CA ASP A 162 -10.90 -19.62 -17.13
C ASP A 162 -12.10 -19.96 -16.23
N LYS A 163 -12.34 -21.25 -15.98
CA LYS A 163 -13.47 -21.69 -15.13
C LYS A 163 -13.45 -21.06 -13.74
N VAL A 164 -12.28 -20.85 -13.14
CA VAL A 164 -12.14 -20.23 -11.82
C VAL A 164 -12.52 -18.75 -11.89
N GLY A 165 -12.03 -18.06 -12.93
CA GLY A 165 -12.42 -16.68 -13.25
C GLY A 165 -13.93 -16.52 -13.48
N GLU A 166 -14.54 -17.37 -14.30
CA GLU A 166 -15.98 -17.34 -14.57
C GLU A 166 -16.83 -17.66 -13.35
N THR A 167 -16.35 -18.56 -12.47
CA THR A 167 -17.01 -18.82 -11.20
C THR A 167 -17.00 -17.57 -10.32
N ALA A 168 -15.84 -16.90 -10.18
CA ALA A 168 -15.77 -15.63 -9.45
C ALA A 168 -16.62 -14.53 -10.09
N TRP A 169 -16.81 -14.54 -11.41
CA TRP A 169 -17.65 -13.59 -12.12
C TRP A 169 -19.14 -13.77 -11.81
N THR A 170 -19.59 -15.02 -11.81
CA THR A 170 -21.02 -15.40 -11.75
C THR A 170 -21.50 -15.76 -10.35
N SER A 171 -20.62 -15.69 -9.35
CA SER A 171 -20.93 -15.99 -7.95
C SER A 171 -20.42 -14.90 -7.01
N GLY A 172 -20.59 -15.15 -5.71
CA GLY A 172 -20.21 -14.25 -4.65
C GLY A 172 -21.40 -13.54 -4.03
N THR A 173 -21.22 -13.17 -2.77
CA THR A 173 -22.13 -12.33 -1.99
C THR A 173 -21.34 -11.14 -1.50
N CYS A 174 -22.02 -10.03 -1.28
CA CYS A 174 -21.45 -8.86 -0.62
C CYS A 174 -22.06 -8.75 0.78
N GLY A 175 -21.27 -8.30 1.75
CA GLY A 175 -21.67 -8.18 3.15
C GLY A 175 -21.36 -6.79 3.71
N ASP A 176 -22.26 -6.29 4.55
CA ASP A 176 -22.14 -4.98 5.22
C ASP A 176 -21.02 -4.97 6.27
N PHE A 177 -20.23 -3.89 6.27
CA PHE A 177 -19.17 -3.62 7.25
C PHE A 177 -19.47 -2.34 8.06
N SER A 178 -20.70 -2.22 8.57
CA SER A 178 -21.16 -1.08 9.35
C SER A 178 -20.32 -0.72 10.59
N LYS A 179 -19.49 -1.63 11.09
CA LYS A 179 -18.61 -1.40 12.25
C LYS A 179 -17.43 -0.46 11.96
N GLU A 180 -17.11 -0.21 10.69
CA GLU A 180 -15.98 0.64 10.28
C GLU A 180 -16.41 2.05 9.87
N ARG A 181 -17.70 2.38 10.06
CA ARG A 181 -18.28 3.67 9.70
C ARG A 181 -17.85 4.79 10.67
N ASP A 182 -16.72 5.42 10.38
CA ASP A 182 -16.12 6.47 11.23
C ASP A 182 -16.09 7.87 10.59
N LEU A 183 -16.31 7.98 9.28
CA LEU A 183 -16.22 9.24 8.53
C LEU A 183 -17.57 9.96 8.38
N PRO A 184 -17.60 11.31 8.46
CA PRO A 184 -18.80 12.11 8.29
C PRO A 184 -19.13 12.45 6.81
N ALA A 185 -18.17 12.28 5.90
CA ALA A 185 -18.27 12.66 4.50
C ALA A 185 -17.41 11.74 3.63
N TYR A 186 -17.82 11.58 2.36
CA TYR A 186 -17.10 10.79 1.37
C TYR A 186 -15.98 11.61 0.73
N GLN A 187 -14.74 11.14 0.86
CA GLN A 187 -13.56 11.83 0.34
C GLN A 187 -13.35 11.44 -1.12
N ALA A 188 -14.01 12.14 -2.04
CA ALA A 188 -13.85 11.87 -3.46
C ALA A 188 -12.59 12.59 -3.96
N GLY A 189 -11.57 11.84 -4.37
CA GLY A 189 -10.38 12.41 -5.00
C GLY A 189 -10.67 13.04 -6.37
N ARG A 190 -11.71 12.57 -7.09
CA ARG A 190 -12.11 13.10 -8.41
C ARG A 190 -10.90 13.29 -9.35
N SER A 191 -10.31 12.16 -9.78
CA SER A 191 -9.10 12.19 -10.60
C SER A 191 -7.85 12.76 -9.92
N SER A 192 -7.90 13.06 -8.62
CA SER A 192 -6.70 13.33 -7.81
C SER A 192 -5.93 12.06 -7.42
N GLY A 193 -6.51 10.88 -7.65
CA GLY A 193 -5.77 9.62 -7.51
C GLY A 193 -4.58 9.65 -8.47
N SER A 194 -3.45 9.11 -8.08
CA SER A 194 -2.22 9.32 -8.86
C SER A 194 -2.27 8.71 -10.26
N ALA A 195 -3.18 7.74 -10.48
CA ALA A 195 -3.39 7.15 -11.79
C ALA A 195 -4.15 8.08 -12.73
N GLY A 196 -4.87 9.09 -12.22
CA GLY A 196 -5.70 10.02 -12.98
C GLY A 196 -7.18 9.61 -12.98
N ALA A 197 -7.85 9.72 -14.13
CA ALA A 197 -9.23 9.28 -14.30
C ALA A 197 -9.28 7.86 -14.85
N LEU A 198 -10.28 7.06 -14.48
CA LEU A 198 -10.44 5.72 -15.05
C LEU A 198 -11.07 5.78 -16.46
N ARG A 199 -10.47 6.52 -17.39
CA ARG A 199 -10.95 6.77 -18.76
C ARG A 199 -9.81 6.68 -19.77
N GLY A 200 -10.13 6.75 -21.06
CA GLY A 200 -9.13 6.70 -22.12
C GLY A 200 -8.21 5.48 -22.03
N ARG A 201 -6.98 5.61 -22.54
CA ARG A 201 -5.94 4.58 -22.50
C ARG A 201 -5.22 4.61 -21.14
N THR A 202 -5.42 3.55 -20.37
CA THR A 202 -4.87 3.34 -19.03
C THR A 202 -3.90 2.17 -19.04
N ALA A 203 -2.70 2.36 -18.51
CA ALA A 203 -1.76 1.28 -18.20
C ALA A 203 -1.90 0.90 -16.73
N ALA A 204 -1.95 -0.38 -16.43
CA ALA A 204 -1.94 -0.92 -15.08
C ALA A 204 -0.73 -1.84 -14.94
N LEU A 205 0.29 -1.39 -14.24
CA LEU A 205 1.48 -2.18 -13.97
C LEU A 205 1.16 -3.22 -12.89
N VAL A 206 1.34 -4.50 -13.23
CA VAL A 206 1.18 -5.63 -12.31
C VAL A 206 2.57 -6.03 -11.80
N LEU A 207 3.07 -5.31 -10.80
CA LEU A 207 4.42 -5.45 -10.25
C LEU A 207 4.49 -6.63 -9.28
N LYS A 208 5.22 -7.68 -9.66
CA LYS A 208 5.55 -8.82 -8.80
C LYS A 208 6.96 -8.60 -8.26
N LEU A 209 7.10 -8.33 -6.96
CA LEU A 209 8.41 -8.16 -6.35
C LEU A 209 9.02 -9.51 -6.01
N HIS A 210 10.16 -9.83 -6.62
CA HIS A 210 10.96 -11.00 -6.31
C HIS A 210 12.12 -10.57 -5.41
N SER A 211 12.27 -11.23 -4.26
CA SER A 211 13.44 -11.05 -3.39
C SER A 211 13.82 -12.39 -2.75
N PRO A 212 15.02 -12.52 -2.15
CA PRO A 212 15.42 -13.77 -1.51
C PRO A 212 14.46 -14.27 -0.44
N SER A 213 13.74 -13.37 0.24
CA SER A 213 12.73 -13.71 1.26
C SER A 213 11.32 -13.96 0.70
N MET A 214 11.10 -13.76 -0.60
CA MET A 214 9.78 -13.83 -1.24
C MET A 214 9.74 -14.90 -2.32
N VAL A 215 9.18 -16.06 -1.99
CA VAL A 215 9.10 -17.20 -2.91
C VAL A 215 7.80 -17.15 -3.70
N TRP A 216 7.91 -16.87 -4.99
CA TRP A 216 6.80 -16.96 -5.94
C TRP A 216 6.61 -18.40 -6.41
N THR A 217 5.42 -18.94 -6.20
CA THR A 217 5.00 -20.20 -6.84
C THR A 217 4.26 -19.89 -8.13
N LYS A 218 4.33 -20.79 -9.12
CA LYS A 218 3.55 -20.66 -10.36
C LYS A 218 2.04 -20.47 -10.11
N SER A 219 1.51 -21.11 -9.06
CA SER A 219 0.12 -20.97 -8.66
C SER A 219 -0.20 -19.57 -8.13
N ALA A 220 0.70 -18.96 -7.36
CA ALA A 220 0.53 -17.59 -6.88
C ALA A 220 0.60 -16.57 -8.04
N GLU A 221 1.56 -16.75 -8.97
CA GLU A 221 1.68 -15.90 -10.16
C GLU A 221 0.41 -15.97 -11.01
N LEU A 222 -0.06 -17.18 -11.32
CA LEU A 222 -1.29 -17.39 -12.07
C LEU A 222 -2.52 -16.81 -11.36
N THR A 223 -2.57 -16.88 -10.04
CA THR A 223 -3.66 -16.30 -9.23
C THR A 223 -3.69 -14.78 -9.37
N VAL A 224 -2.53 -14.12 -9.30
CA VAL A 224 -2.39 -12.67 -9.48
C VAL A 224 -2.79 -12.25 -10.90
N GLU A 225 -2.26 -12.91 -11.92
CA GLU A 225 -2.56 -12.58 -13.32
C GLU A 225 -4.04 -12.78 -13.63
N ARG A 226 -4.64 -13.88 -13.15
CA ARG A 226 -6.08 -14.13 -13.29
C ARG A 226 -6.91 -13.07 -12.57
N ALA A 227 -6.54 -12.68 -11.34
CA ALA A 227 -7.25 -11.66 -10.59
C ALA A 227 -7.16 -10.28 -11.26
N ALA A 228 -5.99 -9.94 -11.81
CA ALA A 228 -5.80 -8.71 -12.57
C ALA A 228 -6.70 -8.67 -13.82
N LEU A 229 -6.75 -9.75 -14.60
CA LEU A 229 -7.66 -9.88 -15.75
C LEU A 229 -9.14 -9.77 -15.34
N MET A 230 -9.51 -10.32 -14.19
CA MET A 230 -10.87 -10.19 -13.65
C MET A 230 -11.22 -8.75 -13.26
N ALA A 231 -10.30 -8.03 -12.62
CA ALA A 231 -10.50 -6.61 -12.31
C ALA A 231 -10.57 -5.74 -13.58
N GLN A 232 -9.72 -6.01 -14.58
CA GLN A 232 -9.82 -5.35 -15.90
C GLN A 232 -11.20 -5.60 -16.53
N ARG A 233 -11.67 -6.85 -16.56
CA ARG A 233 -13.02 -7.20 -17.05
C ARG A 233 -14.09 -6.42 -16.29
N PHE A 234 -13.99 -6.36 -14.97
CA PHE A 234 -14.90 -5.60 -14.13
C PHE A 234 -14.92 -4.11 -14.51
N TYR A 235 -13.75 -3.46 -14.58
CA TYR A 235 -13.64 -2.04 -14.95
C TYR A 235 -14.25 -1.75 -16.31
N LEU A 236 -13.93 -2.55 -17.33
CA LEU A 236 -14.47 -2.36 -18.69
C LEU A 236 -15.99 -2.58 -18.74
N THR A 237 -16.50 -3.56 -17.99
CA THR A 237 -17.95 -3.85 -17.91
C THR A 237 -18.69 -2.70 -17.24
N GLN A 238 -18.18 -2.25 -16.09
CA GLN A 238 -18.79 -1.17 -15.31
C GLN A 238 -18.68 0.18 -16.06
N ALA A 239 -17.53 0.49 -16.66
CA ALA A 239 -17.37 1.68 -17.50
C ALA A 239 -18.42 1.72 -18.63
N THR A 240 -18.60 0.59 -19.33
CA THR A 240 -19.62 0.47 -20.38
C THR A 240 -21.03 0.68 -19.84
N ALA A 241 -21.37 0.11 -18.68
CA ALA A 241 -22.67 0.31 -18.03
C ALA A 241 -22.92 1.77 -17.63
N HIS A 242 -21.86 2.56 -17.41
CA HIS A 242 -21.90 3.99 -17.13
C HIS A 242 -21.72 4.87 -18.38
N GLY A 243 -21.76 4.30 -19.59
CA GLY A 243 -21.63 5.05 -20.84
C GLY A 243 -20.20 5.52 -21.16
N VAL A 244 -19.19 5.01 -20.45
CA VAL A 244 -17.77 5.28 -20.71
C VAL A 244 -17.26 4.25 -21.71
N THR A 245 -17.22 4.64 -22.98
CA THR A 245 -16.85 3.76 -24.10
C THR A 245 -15.40 3.93 -24.55
N ASP A 246 -14.71 4.96 -24.06
CA ASP A 246 -13.34 5.29 -24.42
C ASP A 246 -12.27 4.59 -23.56
N LEU A 247 -12.68 3.87 -22.50
CA LEU A 247 -11.76 3.18 -21.61
C LEU A 247 -11.08 1.99 -22.32
N ARG A 248 -9.75 2.07 -22.42
CA ARG A 248 -8.85 0.94 -22.74
C ARG A 248 -7.96 0.73 -21.54
N PHE A 249 -7.94 -0.48 -20.99
CA PHE A 249 -7.23 -0.76 -19.75
C PHE A 249 -6.22 -1.88 -19.99
N ASP A 250 -4.95 -1.55 -20.19
CA ASP A 250 -3.90 -2.51 -20.51
C ASP A 250 -3.19 -2.96 -19.22
N LEU A 251 -3.20 -4.26 -18.93
CA LEU A 251 -2.48 -4.85 -17.81
C LEU A 251 -1.06 -5.21 -18.25
N ILE A 252 -0.02 -4.57 -17.71
CA ILE A 252 1.37 -4.81 -18.10
C ILE A 252 2.05 -5.62 -16.98
N PRO A 253 2.37 -6.91 -17.20
CA PRO A 253 2.99 -7.74 -16.19
C PRO A 253 4.44 -7.34 -15.99
N TRP A 254 4.88 -7.20 -14.73
CA TRP A 254 6.24 -6.81 -14.45
C TRP A 254 6.83 -7.57 -13.25
N GLY A 255 7.66 -8.58 -13.53
CA GLY A 255 8.49 -9.21 -12.50
C GLY A 255 9.74 -8.39 -12.24
N LEU A 256 9.93 -7.90 -11.01
CA LEU A 256 11.08 -7.10 -10.64
C LEU A 256 11.90 -7.80 -9.55
N ARG A 257 13.19 -8.05 -9.81
CA ARG A 257 14.12 -8.57 -8.80
C ARG A 257 14.60 -7.41 -7.94
N THR A 258 14.40 -7.53 -6.64
CA THR A 258 14.69 -6.49 -5.66
C THR A 258 15.39 -7.07 -4.43
N ASN A 259 15.92 -6.20 -3.59
CA ASN A 259 16.41 -6.52 -2.25
C ASN A 259 15.34 -6.34 -1.16
N TYR A 260 14.07 -6.19 -1.53
CA TYR A 260 12.98 -5.89 -0.60
C TYR A 260 12.87 -6.96 0.49
N GLN A 261 12.77 -6.51 1.74
CA GLN A 261 12.52 -7.37 2.89
C GLN A 261 11.14 -7.04 3.46
N MET A 262 10.23 -8.00 3.38
CA MET A 262 8.88 -7.83 3.92
C MET A 262 8.95 -7.73 5.45
N PRO A 263 8.38 -6.69 6.09
CA PRO A 263 8.25 -6.66 7.54
C PRO A 263 7.39 -7.83 8.03
N SER A 264 7.62 -8.28 9.27
CA SER A 264 6.78 -9.33 9.87
C SER A 264 5.32 -8.85 9.97
N LEU A 265 4.40 -9.66 9.43
CA LEU A 265 2.96 -9.40 9.43
C LEU A 265 2.26 -10.33 10.44
N ASN A 266 2.60 -10.19 11.72
CA ASN A 266 1.93 -10.93 12.80
C ASN A 266 0.61 -10.25 13.15
N LEU A 267 -0.40 -10.41 12.29
CA LEU A 267 -1.74 -9.83 12.47
C LEU A 267 -2.82 -10.90 12.47
N GLU A 268 -3.84 -10.70 13.30
CA GLU A 268 -5.05 -11.51 13.27
C GLU A 268 -5.94 -11.16 12.06
N ALA A 269 -6.80 -12.10 11.63
CA ALA A 269 -7.62 -12.00 10.40
C ALA A 269 -8.56 -10.79 10.36
N ASN A 270 -8.86 -10.24 11.52
CA ASN A 270 -9.78 -9.12 11.69
C ASN A 270 -9.07 -7.80 12.03
N GLN A 271 -7.73 -7.80 12.10
CA GLN A 271 -6.98 -6.60 12.44
C GLN A 271 -6.65 -5.80 11.18
N ARG A 272 -6.96 -4.50 11.23
CA ARG A 272 -6.44 -3.54 10.25
C ARG A 272 -4.91 -3.47 10.39
N LEU A 273 -4.21 -3.38 9.26
CA LEU A 273 -2.79 -3.05 9.27
C LEU A 273 -2.58 -1.72 9.98
N PRO A 274 -1.70 -1.63 10.99
CA PRO A 274 -1.34 -0.34 11.58
C PRO A 274 -0.80 0.60 10.50
N SER A 275 -1.15 1.88 10.54
CA SER A 275 -0.70 2.86 9.53
C SER A 275 0.82 2.87 9.36
N LYS A 276 1.56 2.80 10.48
CA LYS A 276 3.02 2.70 10.46
C LYS A 276 3.54 1.49 9.67
N THR A 277 2.83 0.37 9.70
CA THR A 277 3.20 -0.84 8.93
C THR A 277 2.89 -0.64 7.44
N MET A 278 1.75 -0.03 7.11
CA MET A 278 1.42 0.33 5.72
C MET A 278 2.45 1.30 5.13
N ASP A 279 2.82 2.33 5.88
CA ASP A 279 3.85 3.31 5.49
C ASP A 279 5.21 2.63 5.28
N LEU A 280 5.60 1.74 6.19
CA LEU A 280 6.84 0.97 6.06
C LEU A 280 6.84 0.11 4.80
N ILE A 281 5.77 -0.64 4.53
CA ILE A 281 5.65 -1.46 3.30
C ILE A 281 5.73 -0.56 2.07
N ARG A 282 5.00 0.55 2.04
CA ARG A 282 5.01 1.51 0.93
C ARG A 282 6.41 2.06 0.67
N GLU A 283 7.06 2.60 1.69
CA GLU A 283 8.35 3.28 1.56
C GLU A 283 9.49 2.33 1.22
N SER A 284 9.53 1.16 1.86
CA SER A 284 10.56 0.15 1.60
C SER A 284 10.37 -0.54 0.25
N SER A 285 9.12 -0.82 -0.17
CA SER A 285 8.86 -1.39 -1.50
C SER A 285 9.20 -0.39 -2.60
N ARG A 286 8.85 0.89 -2.43
CA ARG A 286 9.29 1.97 -3.31
C ARG A 286 10.80 2.00 -3.45
N ALA A 287 11.52 2.12 -2.33
CA ALA A 287 12.97 2.23 -2.36
C ALA A 287 13.62 1.04 -3.07
N SER A 288 13.10 -0.17 -2.83
CA SER A 288 13.56 -1.38 -3.50
C SER A 288 13.20 -1.44 -4.99
N ILE A 289 12.04 -0.93 -5.40
CA ILE A 289 11.65 -0.82 -6.81
C ILE A 289 12.60 0.16 -7.51
N GLU A 290 12.75 1.37 -6.98
CA GLU A 290 13.58 2.41 -7.61
C GLU A 290 15.06 2.01 -7.67
N ALA A 291 15.56 1.34 -6.63
CA ALA A 291 16.90 0.77 -6.63
C ALA A 291 17.08 -0.29 -7.73
N ALA A 292 16.08 -1.17 -7.93
CA ALA A 292 16.12 -2.18 -8.99
C ALA A 292 16.02 -1.58 -10.39
N LEU A 293 15.34 -0.44 -10.54
CA LEU A 293 15.23 0.29 -11.81
C LEU A 293 16.44 1.16 -12.12
N GLY A 294 17.22 1.55 -11.11
CA GLY A 294 18.20 2.62 -11.23
C GLY A 294 17.56 3.98 -11.54
N ALA A 295 16.26 4.15 -11.27
CA ALA A 295 15.49 5.34 -11.59
C ALA A 295 14.26 5.48 -10.69
N LYS A 296 13.77 6.72 -10.56
CA LYS A 296 12.49 7.00 -9.87
C LYS A 296 11.31 6.41 -10.62
N LEU A 297 10.29 5.98 -9.88
CA LEU A 297 9.09 5.37 -10.47
C LEU A 297 8.31 6.36 -11.36
N ASP A 298 8.33 7.65 -11.01
CA ASP A 298 7.75 8.73 -11.84
C ASP A 298 8.27 8.73 -13.27
N ARG A 299 9.55 8.39 -13.46
CA ARG A 299 10.13 8.37 -14.80
C ARG A 299 9.52 7.24 -15.64
N VAL A 300 9.23 6.09 -15.05
CA VAL A 300 8.49 5.00 -15.72
C VAL A 300 7.09 5.46 -16.12
N ILE A 301 6.39 6.14 -15.21
CA ILE A 301 5.06 6.70 -15.49
C ILE A 301 5.11 7.70 -16.64
N GLN A 302 6.10 8.60 -16.64
CA GLN A 302 6.29 9.59 -17.72
C GLN A 302 6.58 8.93 -19.07
N GLU A 303 7.39 7.85 -19.10
CA GLU A 303 7.65 7.10 -20.32
C GLU A 303 6.37 6.44 -20.85
N LEU A 304 5.58 5.78 -20.00
CA LEU A 304 4.28 5.22 -20.41
C LEU A 304 3.32 6.31 -20.91
N ARG A 305 3.33 7.49 -20.29
CA ARG A 305 2.55 8.64 -20.75
C ARG A 305 3.02 9.13 -22.12
N ARG A 306 4.32 9.16 -22.37
CA ARG A 306 4.91 9.47 -23.68
C ARG A 306 4.50 8.45 -24.75
N ASP A 307 4.29 7.20 -24.36
CA ASP A 307 3.77 6.14 -25.22
C ASP A 307 2.23 6.22 -25.47
N GLY A 308 1.59 7.26 -24.96
CA GLY A 308 0.19 7.57 -25.20
C GLY A 308 -0.79 7.02 -24.16
N TYR A 309 -0.31 6.48 -23.03
CA TYR A 309 -1.19 6.21 -21.88
C TYR A 309 -1.56 7.53 -21.18
N GLN A 310 -2.85 7.81 -20.99
CA GLN A 310 -3.26 8.98 -20.22
C GLN A 310 -3.17 8.72 -18.71
N ASN A 311 -3.41 7.48 -18.31
CA ASN A 311 -3.52 7.07 -16.92
C ASN A 311 -2.59 5.90 -16.64
N VAL A 312 -1.98 5.86 -15.44
CA VAL A 312 -1.03 4.81 -15.06
C VAL A 312 -1.28 4.38 -13.61
N ALA A 313 -1.80 3.16 -13.44
CA ALA A 313 -2.03 2.54 -12.14
C ALA A 313 -0.90 1.57 -11.78
N LEU A 314 -0.62 1.47 -10.47
CA LEU A 314 0.44 0.62 -9.93
C LEU A 314 -0.17 -0.41 -8.95
N PHE A 315 -0.09 -1.69 -9.32
CA PHE A 315 -0.46 -2.81 -8.44
C PHE A 315 0.80 -3.54 -8.01
N VAL A 316 1.15 -3.48 -6.73
CA VAL A 316 2.34 -4.12 -6.15
C VAL A 316 1.91 -5.36 -5.40
N PHE A 317 2.39 -6.52 -5.83
CA PHE A 317 2.04 -7.81 -5.26
C PHE A 317 3.18 -8.41 -4.44
N PHE A 318 2.79 -9.06 -3.34
CA PHE A 318 3.68 -9.82 -2.48
C PHE A 318 3.18 -11.26 -2.34
N PRO A 319 4.05 -12.28 -2.46
CA PRO A 319 3.68 -13.69 -2.36
C PRO A 319 3.60 -14.16 -0.89
N VAL A 320 3.00 -13.35 -0.02
CA VAL A 320 2.97 -13.58 1.42
C VAL A 320 1.59 -14.07 1.83
N LYS A 321 1.53 -15.24 2.47
CA LYS A 321 0.32 -15.72 3.11
C LYS A 321 0.10 -14.91 4.38
N THR A 322 -0.86 -14.00 4.35
CA THR A 322 -1.20 -13.19 5.50
C THR A 322 -2.71 -13.05 5.62
N LYS A 323 -3.10 -12.78 6.85
CA LYS A 323 -4.44 -12.40 7.29
C LYS A 323 -4.64 -10.88 7.23
N ALA A 324 -3.57 -10.13 6.99
CA ALA A 324 -3.59 -8.70 6.78
C ALA A 324 -4.43 -8.35 5.54
N ARG A 325 -5.19 -7.25 5.61
CA ARG A 325 -5.95 -6.74 4.47
C ARG A 325 -5.02 -6.18 3.40
N ASN A 326 -5.43 -6.30 2.14
CA ASN A 326 -4.86 -5.50 1.07
C ASN A 326 -5.20 -4.03 1.32
N PHE A 327 -4.41 -3.13 0.72
CA PHE A 327 -4.64 -1.70 0.91
C PHE A 327 -4.04 -0.90 -0.24
N ALA A 328 -4.69 0.19 -0.61
CA ALA A 328 -4.09 1.30 -1.34
C ALA A 328 -3.75 2.41 -0.35
N VAL A 329 -2.57 3.02 -0.51
CA VAL A 329 -2.23 4.22 0.27
C VAL A 329 -2.46 5.45 -0.61
N PRO A 330 -3.58 6.18 -0.42
CA PRO A 330 -3.79 7.42 -1.12
C PRO A 330 -2.71 8.45 -0.71
N SER A 331 -2.14 9.10 -1.71
CA SER A 331 -1.11 10.14 -1.65
C SER A 331 -1.59 11.31 -0.79
N TYR A 332 -2.86 11.69 -0.96
CA TYR A 332 -3.50 12.79 -0.25
C TYR A 332 -3.66 12.57 1.28
N ARG A 333 -3.41 11.35 1.82
CA ARG A 333 -3.52 11.06 3.26
C ARG A 333 -2.19 11.11 4.00
N SER A 334 -1.03 11.03 3.35
CA SER A 334 0.21 10.71 4.08
C SER A 334 1.56 11.05 3.43
N ALA A 335 1.61 11.65 2.24
CA ALA A 335 2.87 12.07 1.62
C ALA A 335 2.71 13.38 0.84
N PRO A 336 3.81 14.14 0.62
CA PRO A 336 3.80 15.22 -0.37
C PRO A 336 3.35 14.67 -1.73
N ASN A 337 2.89 15.55 -2.63
CA ASN A 337 2.43 15.24 -3.99
C ASN A 337 3.53 14.64 -4.92
N ASP A 338 4.59 14.06 -4.38
CA ASP A 338 5.82 13.66 -5.07
C ASP A 338 5.93 12.15 -5.30
N TYR A 339 4.89 11.35 -4.99
CA TYR A 339 4.92 9.91 -5.27
C TYR A 339 3.58 9.37 -5.80
N PRO A 340 3.61 8.48 -6.81
CA PRO A 340 2.41 7.81 -7.30
C PRO A 340 1.88 6.82 -6.28
N GLU A 341 0.58 6.88 -6.04
CA GLU A 341 -0.18 5.88 -5.28
C GLU A 341 -0.03 4.50 -5.93
N ALA A 342 0.04 3.50 -5.06
CA ALA A 342 0.05 2.11 -5.46
C ALA A 342 -0.91 1.32 -4.56
N ALA A 343 -1.52 0.30 -5.16
CA ALA A 343 -2.29 -0.71 -4.45
C ALA A 343 -1.34 -1.83 -4.05
N TYR A 344 -1.31 -2.17 -2.76
CA TYR A 344 -0.46 -3.20 -2.18
C TYR A 344 -1.29 -4.43 -1.86
N LEU A 345 -0.96 -5.55 -2.51
CA LEU A 345 -1.76 -6.77 -2.45
C LEU A 345 -0.92 -7.98 -2.04
N PHE A 346 -1.48 -8.78 -1.14
CA PHE A 346 -0.92 -10.04 -0.70
C PHE A 346 -1.65 -11.18 -1.43
N ALA A 347 -0.92 -11.95 -2.22
CA ALA A 347 -1.50 -13.05 -3.00
C ALA A 347 -2.08 -14.12 -2.05
N PRO A 348 -3.41 -14.37 -2.08
CA PRO A 348 -4.04 -15.25 -1.10
C PRO A 348 -3.90 -16.71 -1.48
N SER A 349 -4.15 -17.59 -0.52
CA SER A 349 -4.02 -19.04 -0.69
C SER A 349 -5.34 -19.80 -0.89
N SER A 350 -6.52 -19.19 -0.72
CA SER A 350 -7.76 -19.99 -0.67
C SER A 350 -9.05 -19.36 -1.22
N ASP A 351 -9.18 -18.04 -1.33
CA ASP A 351 -10.39 -17.42 -1.92
C ASP A 351 -10.04 -16.50 -3.09
N PHE A 352 -10.13 -17.06 -4.31
CA PHE A 352 -9.86 -16.31 -5.53
C PHE A 352 -10.92 -15.24 -5.81
N GLY A 353 -12.19 -15.52 -5.52
CA GLY A 353 -13.29 -14.60 -5.83
C GLY A 353 -13.19 -13.34 -4.98
N GLN A 354 -13.01 -13.50 -3.67
CA GLN A 354 -12.75 -12.39 -2.76
C GLN A 354 -11.49 -11.61 -3.16
N PHE A 355 -10.42 -12.29 -3.54
CA PHE A 355 -9.18 -11.63 -3.96
C PHE A 355 -9.35 -10.77 -5.20
N ALA A 356 -10.02 -11.31 -6.23
CA ALA A 356 -10.21 -10.60 -7.49
C ALA A 356 -11.07 -9.35 -7.29
N VAL A 357 -12.12 -9.42 -6.47
CA VAL A 357 -12.90 -8.22 -6.12
C VAL A 357 -12.09 -7.25 -5.26
N THR A 358 -11.31 -7.74 -4.31
CA THR A 358 -10.42 -6.88 -3.51
C THR A 358 -9.41 -6.16 -4.41
N LEU A 359 -8.84 -6.82 -5.42
CA LEU A 359 -7.96 -6.17 -6.38
C LEU A 359 -8.68 -5.06 -7.15
N ALA A 360 -9.92 -5.31 -7.57
CA ALA A 360 -10.75 -4.30 -8.22
C ALA A 360 -11.08 -3.12 -7.28
N HIS A 361 -11.37 -3.40 -6.01
CA HIS A 361 -11.61 -2.40 -4.97
C HIS A 361 -10.36 -1.52 -4.73
N GLU A 362 -9.21 -2.14 -4.43
CA GLU A 362 -7.98 -1.40 -4.17
C GLU A 362 -7.52 -0.59 -5.39
N GLY A 363 -7.76 -1.09 -6.60
CA GLY A 363 -7.45 -0.36 -7.82
C GLY A 363 -8.30 0.87 -8.04
N MET A 364 -9.58 0.88 -7.60
CA MET A 364 -10.45 2.06 -7.69
C MET A 364 -9.92 3.24 -6.87
N HIS A 365 -9.26 2.97 -5.74
CA HIS A 365 -8.61 4.02 -4.95
C HIS A 365 -7.57 4.81 -5.75
N LEU A 366 -6.82 4.14 -6.64
CA LEU A 366 -5.78 4.78 -7.47
C LEU A 366 -6.33 5.83 -8.44
N PHE A 367 -7.64 5.78 -8.71
CA PHE A 367 -8.37 6.72 -9.56
C PHE A 367 -9.20 7.74 -8.75
N GLY A 368 -9.05 7.75 -7.42
CA GLY A 368 -9.65 8.74 -6.54
C GLY A 368 -10.91 8.28 -5.80
N ALA A 369 -11.31 7.01 -5.87
CA ALA A 369 -12.36 6.48 -5.00
C ALA A 369 -11.87 6.37 -3.54
N ASP A 370 -12.78 6.48 -2.57
CA ASP A 370 -12.50 6.21 -1.15
C ASP A 370 -13.47 5.13 -0.64
N ASP A 371 -13.27 4.66 0.58
CA ASP A 371 -14.10 3.61 1.17
C ASP A 371 -15.49 4.16 1.54
N LEU A 372 -16.53 3.78 0.81
CA LEU A 372 -17.92 4.12 1.13
C LEU A 372 -18.39 3.42 2.43
N TYR A 373 -17.86 2.23 2.74
CA TYR A 373 -18.19 1.52 3.99
C TYR A 373 -17.73 2.26 5.26
N ARG A 374 -16.92 3.33 5.12
CA ARG A 374 -16.51 4.18 6.24
C ARG A 374 -17.46 5.34 6.52
N ILE A 375 -18.48 5.56 5.69
CA ILE A 375 -19.41 6.69 5.84
C ILE A 375 -20.53 6.32 6.84
N LYS A 376 -20.66 7.10 7.92
CA LYS A 376 -21.66 6.88 8.99
C LYS A 376 -23.08 6.66 8.48
N ASN A 377 -23.50 7.50 7.55
CA ASN A 377 -24.84 7.48 6.96
C ASN A 377 -24.75 7.16 5.47
N VAL A 378 -24.05 6.08 5.10
CA VAL A 378 -24.03 5.64 3.70
C VAL A 378 -25.45 5.41 3.20
N ASP A 379 -25.70 5.88 1.99
CA ASP A 379 -27.00 5.81 1.35
C ASP A 379 -27.26 4.38 0.87
N LYS A 380 -28.47 3.85 1.02
CA LYS A 380 -28.80 2.48 0.57
C LYS A 380 -28.57 2.25 -0.92
N ARG A 381 -28.55 3.33 -1.71
CA ARG A 381 -28.21 3.30 -3.14
C ARG A 381 -26.74 2.96 -3.41
N ASP A 382 -25.91 2.99 -2.38
CA ASP A 382 -24.48 2.65 -2.45
C ASP A 382 -24.16 1.34 -1.70
N ASP A 383 -25.17 0.60 -1.20
CA ASP A 383 -24.96 -0.66 -0.47
C ASP A 383 -24.21 -1.67 -1.34
N ASP A 384 -24.58 -1.87 -2.62
CA ASP A 384 -23.89 -2.81 -3.52
C ASP A 384 -22.69 -2.22 -4.29
N ASP A 385 -22.20 -1.04 -3.87
CA ASP A 385 -21.00 -0.45 -4.44
C ASP A 385 -19.77 -1.26 -4.03
N ILE A 386 -18.84 -1.48 -4.96
CA ILE A 386 -17.58 -2.15 -4.70
C ILE A 386 -16.78 -1.47 -3.59
N MET A 387 -16.93 -0.15 -3.42
CA MET A 387 -16.32 0.62 -2.34
C MET A 387 -17.13 0.58 -1.04
N GLY A 388 -18.36 0.06 -1.06
CA GLY A 388 -19.31 0.03 0.06
C GLY A 388 -19.42 -1.32 0.77
N GLU A 389 -19.02 -2.42 0.13
CA GLU A 389 -19.15 -3.76 0.70
C GLU A 389 -17.94 -4.66 0.39
N TYR A 390 -17.73 -5.66 1.28
CA TYR A 390 -16.77 -6.73 1.00
C TYR A 390 -17.49 -7.87 0.27
N CYS A 391 -17.09 -8.12 -0.97
CA CYS A 391 -17.67 -9.18 -1.78
C CYS A 391 -16.74 -10.39 -1.93
N THR A 392 -17.32 -11.58 -2.01
CA THR A 392 -16.62 -12.85 -2.30
C THR A 392 -16.57 -13.20 -3.80
N GLY A 393 -17.09 -12.31 -4.66
CA GLY A 393 -17.14 -12.46 -6.12
C GLY A 393 -17.88 -11.29 -6.77
N PHE A 394 -17.90 -11.24 -8.10
CA PHE A 394 -18.39 -10.09 -8.86
C PHE A 394 -19.90 -10.11 -9.15
N LEU A 395 -20.64 -11.16 -8.79
CA LEU A 395 -22.08 -11.26 -9.09
C LEU A 395 -22.88 -10.05 -8.56
N ARG A 396 -22.50 -9.55 -7.38
CA ARG A 396 -23.18 -8.44 -6.69
C ARG A 396 -22.38 -7.14 -6.69
N ALA A 397 -21.07 -7.19 -6.94
CA ALA A 397 -20.21 -6.02 -6.94
C ALA A 397 -20.56 -5.09 -8.12
N LYS A 398 -20.71 -3.79 -7.86
CA LYS A 398 -20.98 -2.77 -8.88
C LYS A 398 -20.19 -1.50 -8.62
N VAL A 399 -20.19 -0.60 -9.59
CA VAL A 399 -19.81 0.80 -9.37
C VAL A 399 -21.10 1.61 -9.37
N ASN A 400 -21.44 2.26 -8.26
CA ASN A 400 -22.58 3.16 -8.15
C ASN A 400 -22.15 4.61 -8.37
N ASP A 401 -23.09 5.55 -8.32
CA ASP A 401 -22.84 6.92 -8.76
C ASP A 401 -21.74 7.64 -7.97
N ALA A 402 -21.57 7.31 -6.68
CA ALA A 402 -20.58 7.96 -5.83
C ALA A 402 -19.15 7.57 -6.25
N THR A 403 -18.90 6.28 -6.43
CA THR A 403 -17.63 5.76 -6.95
C THR A 403 -17.42 6.19 -8.40
N SER A 404 -18.45 6.11 -9.24
CA SER A 404 -18.43 6.57 -10.64
C SER A 404 -18.05 8.05 -10.77
N PHE A 405 -18.54 8.91 -9.87
CA PHE A 405 -18.10 10.30 -9.78
C PHE A 405 -16.62 10.41 -9.36
N ALA A 406 -16.22 9.67 -8.32
CA ALA A 406 -14.86 9.74 -7.78
C ALA A 406 -13.78 9.32 -8.80
N VAL A 407 -14.06 8.31 -9.62
CA VAL A 407 -13.12 7.81 -10.64
C VAL A 407 -13.19 8.55 -11.98
N GLY A 408 -14.03 9.58 -12.07
CA GLY A 408 -14.11 10.48 -13.23
C GLY A 408 -15.03 10.00 -14.37
N TRP A 409 -15.89 9.01 -14.14
CA TRP A 409 -16.90 8.59 -15.13
C TRP A 409 -18.08 9.55 -15.19
N ARG A 410 -18.50 10.06 -14.03
CA ARG A 410 -19.56 11.07 -13.94
C ARG A 410 -18.97 12.47 -13.72
N PRO A 411 -19.52 13.51 -14.37
CA PRO A 411 -19.00 14.88 -14.25
C PRO A 411 -19.40 15.57 -12.95
N ALA A 412 -20.49 15.14 -12.31
CA ALA A 412 -21.07 15.78 -11.13
C ALA A 412 -21.28 14.77 -10.00
N ALA A 413 -21.05 15.24 -8.77
CA ALA A 413 -21.33 14.48 -7.56
C ALA A 413 -22.83 14.16 -7.49
N PRO A 414 -23.22 12.91 -7.19
CA PRO A 414 -24.62 12.57 -7.04
C PRO A 414 -25.20 13.15 -5.75
N VAL A 415 -26.51 13.37 -5.73
CA VAL A 415 -27.23 13.76 -4.51
C VAL A 415 -27.32 12.54 -3.58
N ARG A 416 -26.75 12.66 -2.38
CA ARG A 416 -26.70 11.62 -1.35
C ARG A 416 -27.05 12.20 0.03
N GLY A 417 -27.38 11.30 0.97
CA GLY A 417 -27.58 11.66 2.39
C GLY A 417 -26.30 12.07 3.13
N TYR A 418 -25.13 11.86 2.52
CA TYR A 418 -23.82 12.26 3.01
C TYR A 418 -23.17 13.31 2.10
N LYS A 419 -22.21 14.07 2.63
CA LYS A 419 -21.49 15.10 1.88
C LYS A 419 -20.35 14.48 1.07
N PHE A 420 -20.04 15.10 -0.07
CA PHE A 420 -18.81 14.88 -0.83
C PHE A 420 -17.78 15.93 -0.40
N ASP A 421 -16.62 15.47 0.07
CA ASP A 421 -15.44 16.28 0.30
C ASP A 421 -14.49 16.05 -0.88
N VAL A 422 -14.51 16.96 -1.86
CA VAL A 422 -13.75 16.83 -3.10
C VAL A 422 -12.37 17.43 -2.88
N LYS A 423 -11.33 16.64 -3.09
CA LYS A 423 -9.93 17.05 -2.86
C LYS A 423 -9.25 17.62 -4.09
#